data_AF-A0A1M6LJA2-F1
#
_entry.id   AF-A0A1M6LJA2-F1
#
_cell.length_a   1.000
_cell.length_b   1.000
_cell.length_c   1.000
_cell.angle_alpha   90.00
_cell.angle_beta   90.00
_cell.angle_gamma   90.00
#
_symmetry.space_group_name_H-M   'P 1'
#
loop_
_entity.id
_entity.type
_entity.pdbx_description
1 polymer ?
#
loop_
_entity_poly.entity_id
_entity_poly.type
_entity_poly.pdbx_seq_one_letter_code
_entity_poly.pdbx_strand_id
1 'polypeptide(L)'
;MPLSSLIEKLLKGEAAEVHDEDFRTYVDSKMGNSHEAFQQALIEIEGAIDDWKCSYFISVYDERVNAYRTGNTQWTPQDLDDLFVEEECLRKEGKTALTVDYLYDEIERMGFINEYHRDAMDMARLNNDIDLLKNQWEDLVLAQIRSLEGIINQMLSTASTEPKAEKQKTSRPEKQPIDPPEVFGVDMCCEITGYKKNTIYKLIHENEIPCFRPGNNGRKVMFRLEEIYQWMTKRKQESNQEYIEIMDKRLLARKNK
;
A
#
# COMPACT_ATOMS: atom_id res chain seq x y z
N MET A 1 -16.29 -15.99 17.00
CA MET A 1 -15.63 -14.94 17.79
C MET A 1 -15.98 -13.58 17.17
N PRO A 2 -16.23 -12.53 17.96
CA PRO A 2 -16.27 -11.14 17.49
C PRO A 2 -14.89 -10.66 17.01
N LEU A 3 -14.87 -9.61 16.16
CA LEU A 3 -13.62 -9.01 15.65
C LEU A 3 -12.78 -8.42 16.80
N SER A 4 -13.39 -7.61 17.67
CA SER A 4 -12.76 -7.09 18.89
C SER A 4 -12.06 -8.17 19.71
N SER A 5 -12.74 -9.29 19.99
CA SER A 5 -12.16 -10.39 20.76
C SER A 5 -11.03 -11.10 20.04
N LEU A 6 -11.03 -11.12 18.70
CA LEU A 6 -9.92 -11.63 17.91
C LEU A 6 -8.72 -10.68 18.00
N ILE A 7 -8.94 -9.37 17.80
CA ILE A 7 -7.90 -8.34 17.89
C ILE A 7 -7.25 -8.36 19.27
N GLU A 8 -8.03 -8.41 20.36
CA GLU A 8 -7.50 -8.52 21.72
C GLU A 8 -6.60 -9.76 21.91
N LYS A 9 -6.98 -10.91 21.34
CA LYS A 9 -6.16 -12.13 21.42
C LYS A 9 -4.87 -12.02 20.62
N LEU A 10 -4.93 -11.39 19.45
CA LEU A 10 -3.75 -11.15 18.61
C LEU A 10 -2.78 -10.20 19.31
N LEU A 11 -3.27 -9.10 19.90
CA LEU A 11 -2.46 -8.13 20.65
C LEU A 11 -1.80 -8.74 21.90
N LYS A 12 -2.44 -9.71 22.55
CA LYS A 12 -1.87 -10.43 23.69
C LYS A 12 -0.86 -11.51 23.30
N GLY A 13 -0.72 -11.83 22.01
CA GLY A 13 0.09 -12.95 21.55
C GLY A 13 -0.42 -14.31 22.02
N GLU A 14 -1.70 -14.41 22.39
CA GLU A 14 -2.36 -15.64 22.87
C GLU A 14 -2.93 -16.49 21.71
N ALA A 15 -3.01 -15.90 20.52
CA ALA A 15 -3.44 -16.60 19.33
C ALA A 15 -2.28 -17.42 18.75
N ALA A 16 -2.54 -18.68 18.42
CA ALA A 16 -1.66 -19.41 17.50
C ALA A 16 -1.54 -18.61 16.19
N GLU A 17 -0.41 -18.77 15.49
CA GLU A 17 -0.21 -18.18 14.17
C GLU A 17 -1.39 -18.58 13.26
N VAL A 18 -2.18 -17.59 12.85
CA VAL A 18 -3.35 -17.77 12.01
C VAL A 18 -2.90 -17.60 10.56
N HIS A 19 -3.23 -18.58 9.71
CA HIS A 19 -2.91 -18.48 8.30
C HIS A 19 -3.83 -17.47 7.60
N ASP A 20 -3.31 -16.81 6.56
CA ASP A 20 -4.06 -15.83 5.77
C ASP A 20 -5.39 -16.39 5.22
N GLU A 21 -5.45 -17.68 4.87
CA GLU A 21 -6.67 -18.32 4.38
C GLU A 21 -7.75 -18.45 5.47
N ASP A 22 -7.33 -18.63 6.73
CA ASP A 22 -8.24 -18.67 7.88
C ASP A 22 -8.78 -17.26 8.16
N PHE A 23 -7.95 -16.22 8.02
CA PHE A 23 -8.41 -14.83 8.10
C PHE A 23 -9.38 -14.47 6.98
N ARG A 24 -9.12 -14.89 5.73
CA ARG A 24 -10.06 -14.71 4.60
C ARG A 24 -11.41 -15.34 4.90
N THR A 25 -11.40 -16.61 5.31
CA THR A 25 -12.62 -17.35 5.68
C THR A 25 -13.37 -16.68 6.83
N TYR A 26 -12.64 -16.20 7.84
CA TYR A 26 -13.20 -15.49 8.98
C TYR A 26 -13.87 -14.18 8.56
N VAL A 27 -13.17 -13.36 7.76
CA VAL A 27 -13.65 -12.06 7.27
C VAL A 27 -14.87 -12.26 6.37
N ASP A 28 -14.83 -13.20 5.42
CA ASP A 28 -15.97 -13.56 4.57
C ASP A 28 -17.20 -13.98 5.41
N SER A 29 -16.98 -14.84 6.40
CA SER A 29 -18.05 -15.32 7.27
C SER A 29 -18.68 -14.21 8.12
N LYS A 30 -17.94 -13.15 8.45
CA LYS A 30 -18.39 -12.10 9.38
C LYS A 30 -18.89 -10.83 8.71
N MET A 31 -18.26 -10.43 7.61
CA MET A 31 -18.50 -9.15 6.95
C MET A 31 -19.23 -9.34 5.61
N GLY A 32 -19.25 -10.57 5.08
CA GLY A 32 -19.76 -10.83 3.73
C GLY A 32 -19.05 -9.94 2.71
N ASN A 33 -19.79 -9.45 1.71
CA ASN A 33 -19.27 -8.49 0.73
C ASN A 33 -19.67 -7.04 1.05
N SER A 34 -19.77 -6.69 2.34
CA SER A 34 -20.23 -5.36 2.77
C SER A 34 -19.07 -4.37 2.89
N HIS A 35 -19.02 -3.39 1.98
CA HIS A 35 -18.02 -2.33 2.00
C HIS A 35 -18.01 -1.54 3.32
N GLU A 36 -19.18 -1.22 3.87
CA GLU A 36 -19.30 -0.52 5.16
C GLU A 36 -18.76 -1.38 6.32
N ALA A 37 -18.98 -2.70 6.27
CA ALA A 37 -18.47 -3.60 7.31
C ALA A 37 -16.94 -3.70 7.27
N PHE A 38 -16.34 -3.75 6.08
CA PHE A 38 -14.88 -3.71 5.92
C PHE A 38 -14.28 -2.41 6.43
N GLN A 39 -14.87 -1.26 6.09
CA GLN A 39 -14.40 0.04 6.60
C GLN A 39 -14.50 0.13 8.12
N GLN A 40 -15.63 -0.33 8.69
CA GLN A 40 -15.81 -0.33 10.14
C GLN A 40 -14.81 -1.25 10.85
N ALA A 41 -14.48 -2.39 10.23
CA ALA A 41 -13.47 -3.30 10.76
C ALA A 41 -12.06 -2.69 10.76
N LEU A 42 -11.69 -1.96 9.71
CA LEU A 42 -10.41 -1.23 9.67
C LEU A 42 -10.32 -0.17 10.76
N ILE A 43 -11.40 0.60 10.97
CA ILE A 43 -11.47 1.60 12.06
C ILE A 43 -11.34 0.92 13.43
N GLU A 44 -11.96 -0.24 13.62
CA GLU A 44 -11.87 -1.02 14.87
C GLU A 44 -10.44 -1.54 15.10
N ILE A 45 -9.76 -1.99 14.04
CA ILE A 45 -8.35 -2.41 14.10
C ILE A 45 -7.44 -1.24 14.45
N GLU A 46 -7.56 -0.12 13.73
CA GLU A 46 -6.75 1.09 13.97
C GLU A 46 -6.92 1.59 15.41
N GLY A 47 -8.17 1.72 15.87
CA GLY A 47 -8.46 2.14 17.24
C GLY A 47 -7.89 1.20 18.29
N ALA A 48 -7.98 -0.12 18.08
CA ALA A 48 -7.41 -1.09 19.00
C ALA A 48 -5.87 -1.08 19.03
N ILE A 49 -5.22 -0.84 17.90
CA ILE A 49 -3.76 -0.66 17.84
C ILE A 49 -3.35 0.60 18.60
N ASP A 50 -4.07 1.71 18.40
CA ASP A 50 -3.78 2.97 19.08
C ASP A 50 -3.98 2.86 20.60
N ASP A 51 -5.09 2.25 21.04
CA ASP A 51 -5.34 1.97 22.46
C ASP A 51 -4.25 1.08 23.07
N TRP A 52 -3.84 0.04 22.33
CA TRP A 52 -2.74 -0.84 22.75
C TRP A 52 -1.44 -0.06 22.88
N LYS A 53 -1.07 0.77 21.89
CA LYS A 53 0.12 1.62 21.96
C LYS A 53 0.08 2.59 23.13
N CYS A 54 -1.10 3.15 23.44
CA CYS A 54 -1.31 4.07 24.56
C CYS A 54 -1.21 3.39 25.93
N SER A 55 -1.27 2.06 26.00
CA SER A 55 -1.05 1.30 27.23
C SER A 55 0.42 1.19 27.63
N TYR A 56 1.34 1.68 26.78
CA TYR A 56 2.78 1.67 27.03
C TYR A 56 3.36 3.09 27.02
N PHE A 57 4.48 3.28 27.71
CA PHE A 57 5.29 4.49 27.61
C PHE A 57 6.77 4.15 27.72
N ILE A 58 7.65 4.96 27.12
CA ILE A 58 9.10 4.78 27.25
C ILE A 58 9.54 5.35 28.60
N SER A 59 10.12 4.52 29.47
CA SER A 59 10.68 4.98 30.73
C SER A 59 12.12 5.43 30.51
N VAL A 60 12.38 6.70 30.83
CA VAL A 60 13.69 7.33 30.66
C VAL A 60 14.29 7.76 31.99
N TYR A 61 13.54 7.68 33.09
CA TYR A 61 13.98 8.14 34.41
C TYR A 61 15.37 7.62 34.81
N ASP A 62 15.60 6.30 34.77
CA ASP A 62 16.87 5.71 35.18
C ASP A 62 18.04 6.17 34.29
N GLU A 63 17.81 6.31 32.99
CA GLU A 63 18.79 6.85 32.04
C GLU A 63 19.13 8.29 32.38
N ARG A 64 18.13 9.14 32.65
CA ARG A 64 18.32 10.55 33.01
C ARG A 64 19.03 10.72 34.34
N VAL A 65 18.74 9.89 35.34
CA VAL A 65 19.43 9.88 36.63
C VAL A 65 20.89 9.49 36.46
N ASN A 66 21.19 8.47 35.67
CA ASN A 66 22.57 8.06 35.39
C ASN A 66 23.33 9.16 34.64
N ALA A 67 22.69 9.77 33.64
CA ALA A 67 23.27 10.88 32.92
C ALA A 67 23.57 12.06 33.89
N TYR A 68 22.65 12.40 34.80
CA TYR A 68 22.85 13.45 35.81
C TYR A 68 24.04 13.16 36.71
N ARG A 69 24.17 11.92 37.19
CA ARG A 69 25.31 11.47 38.04
C ARG A 69 26.65 11.53 37.32
N THR A 70 26.67 11.30 36.00
CA THR A 70 27.91 11.36 35.20
C THR A 70 28.28 12.79 34.77
N GLY A 71 27.45 13.79 35.10
CA GLY A 71 27.69 15.20 34.80
C GLY A 71 27.48 15.58 33.34
N ASN A 72 26.85 14.72 32.55
CA ASN A 72 26.69 14.90 31.10
C ASN A 72 25.33 15.52 30.70
N THR A 73 24.70 16.32 31.58
CA THR A 73 23.33 16.80 31.35
C THR A 73 23.04 18.17 31.93
N GLN A 74 21.98 18.80 31.43
CA GLN A 74 21.41 20.05 31.93
C GLN A 74 20.23 19.85 32.90
N TRP A 75 19.94 18.60 33.29
CA TRP A 75 18.81 18.27 34.17
C TRP A 75 19.08 18.75 35.59
N THR A 76 18.09 19.38 36.20
CA THR A 76 18.12 19.74 37.62
C THR A 76 17.52 18.61 38.47
N PRO A 77 17.80 18.57 39.78
CA PRO A 77 17.11 17.65 40.68
C PRO A 77 15.58 17.77 40.62
N GLN A 78 15.06 18.99 40.43
CA GLN A 78 13.62 19.21 40.30
C GLN A 78 13.06 18.56 39.02
N ASP A 79 13.77 18.68 37.88
CA ASP A 79 13.32 18.05 36.63
C ASP A 79 13.28 16.52 36.74
N LEU A 80 14.21 15.93 37.51
CA LEU A 80 14.22 14.49 37.77
C LEU A 80 13.07 14.08 38.70
N ASP A 81 12.78 14.86 39.73
CA ASP A 81 11.65 14.61 40.63
C ASP A 81 10.32 14.72 39.87
N ASP A 82 10.17 15.73 39.01
CA ASP A 82 8.99 15.92 38.18
C ASP A 82 8.80 14.76 37.20
N LEU A 83 9.88 14.32 36.53
CA LEU A 83 9.87 13.15 35.64
C LEU A 83 9.49 11.86 36.38
N PHE A 84 10.04 11.65 37.58
CA PHE A 84 9.67 10.50 38.42
C PHE A 84 8.17 10.50 38.72
N VAL A 85 7.63 11.65 39.13
CA VAL A 85 6.21 11.80 39.42
C VAL A 85 5.36 11.54 38.18
N GLU A 86 5.77 12.03 37.01
CA GLU A 86 5.08 11.78 35.74
C GLU A 86 5.02 10.28 35.40
N GLU A 87 6.17 9.58 35.40
CA GLU A 87 6.22 8.14 35.10
C GLU A 87 5.44 7.31 36.14
N GLU A 88 5.47 7.68 37.42
CA GLU A 88 4.68 7.04 38.47
C GLU A 88 3.17 7.28 38.31
N CYS A 89 2.77 8.44 37.80
CA CYS A 89 1.37 8.69 37.43
C CYS A 89 0.94 7.73 36.31
N LEU A 90 1.75 7.58 35.26
CA LEU A 90 1.46 6.65 34.15
C LEU A 90 1.35 5.20 34.65
N ARG A 91 2.23 4.77 35.56
CA ARG A 91 2.14 3.44 36.19
C ARG A 91 0.85 3.26 36.99
N LYS A 92 0.40 4.28 37.72
CA LYS A 92 -0.88 4.27 38.46
C LYS A 92 -2.10 4.23 37.55
N GLU A 93 -2.00 4.77 36.34
CA GLU A 93 -3.00 4.63 35.28
C GLU A 93 -3.04 3.21 34.68
N GLY A 94 -2.09 2.35 35.06
CA GLY A 94 -1.98 0.97 34.57
C GLY A 94 -1.14 0.85 33.29
N LYS A 95 -0.41 1.90 32.89
CA LYS A 95 0.48 1.83 31.73
C LYS A 95 1.77 1.10 32.07
N THR A 96 2.29 0.38 31.09
CA THR A 96 3.52 -0.40 31.22
C THR A 96 4.72 0.43 30.75
N ALA A 97 5.72 0.55 31.63
CA ALA A 97 6.99 1.17 31.31
C ALA A 97 7.82 0.26 30.38
N LEU A 98 8.16 0.77 29.21
CA LEU A 98 9.09 0.15 28.27
C LEU A 98 10.50 0.58 28.64
N THR A 99 11.33 -0.40 28.95
CA THR A 99 12.78 -0.26 29.08
C THR A 99 13.46 -1.10 28.01
N VAL A 100 14.76 -0.86 27.79
CA VAL A 100 15.57 -1.67 26.87
C VAL A 100 15.53 -3.15 27.24
N ASP A 101 15.69 -3.47 28.53
CA ASP A 101 15.64 -4.85 29.01
C ASP A 101 14.25 -5.47 28.83
N TYR A 102 13.17 -4.73 29.16
CA TYR A 102 11.81 -5.20 28.96
C TYR A 102 11.55 -5.56 27.49
N LEU A 103 11.91 -4.68 26.56
CA LEU A 103 11.68 -4.90 25.13
C LEU A 103 12.50 -6.07 24.61
N TYR A 104 13.77 -6.18 25.03
CA TYR A 104 14.61 -7.30 24.64
C TYR A 104 14.05 -8.64 25.14
N ASP A 105 13.68 -8.73 26.41
CA ASP A 105 13.13 -9.95 27.01
C ASP A 105 11.82 -10.35 26.32
N GLU A 106 11.00 -9.37 25.95
CA GLU A 106 9.74 -9.61 25.27
C GLU A 106 9.92 -10.06 23.81
N ILE A 107 10.91 -9.51 23.09
CA ILE A 107 11.31 -9.99 21.75
C ILE A 107 11.87 -11.42 21.86
N GLU A 108 12.71 -11.70 22.86
CA GLU A 108 13.24 -13.05 23.10
C GLU A 108 12.13 -14.05 23.39
N ARG A 109 11.13 -13.65 24.18
CA ARG A 109 9.94 -14.46 24.49
C ARG A 109 9.14 -14.81 23.23
N MET A 110 9.02 -13.87 22.28
CA MET A 110 8.37 -14.11 20.99
C MET A 110 9.23 -14.95 20.05
N GLY A 111 10.54 -14.93 20.25
CA GLY A 111 11.52 -15.68 19.48
C GLY A 111 12.17 -14.82 18.39
N PHE A 112 13.48 -14.98 18.24
CA PHE A 112 14.21 -14.29 17.18
C PHE A 112 13.95 -14.96 15.82
N ILE A 113 13.78 -14.14 14.78
CA ILE A 113 13.57 -14.59 13.40
C ILE A 113 14.73 -15.46 12.92
N ASN A 114 15.97 -15.07 13.23
CA ASN A 114 17.20 -15.78 12.90
C ASN A 114 18.37 -15.28 13.78
N GLU A 115 19.56 -15.84 13.56
CA GLU A 115 20.77 -15.46 14.30
C GLU A 115 21.16 -13.99 14.08
N TYR A 116 21.06 -13.47 12.85
CA TYR A 116 21.34 -12.07 12.55
C TYR A 116 20.38 -11.10 13.27
N HIS A 117 19.12 -11.50 13.41
CA HIS A 117 18.13 -10.74 14.16
C HIS A 117 18.50 -10.69 15.64
N ARG A 118 18.92 -11.83 16.23
CA ARG A 118 19.43 -11.85 17.60
C ARG A 118 20.63 -10.93 17.76
N ASP A 119 21.63 -11.03 16.88
CA ASP A 119 22.82 -10.18 16.94
C ASP A 119 22.45 -8.69 16.86
N ALA A 120 21.49 -8.32 16.00
CA ALA A 120 20.98 -6.96 15.92
C ALA A 120 20.31 -6.50 17.22
N MET A 121 19.51 -7.36 17.86
CA MET A 121 18.85 -7.03 19.14
C MET A 121 19.85 -6.94 20.29
N ASP A 122 20.88 -7.78 20.30
CA ASP A 122 21.99 -7.70 21.27
C ASP A 122 22.74 -6.37 21.14
N MET A 123 23.06 -5.97 19.92
CA MET A 123 23.71 -4.69 19.65
C MET A 123 22.82 -3.51 20.04
N ALA A 124 21.52 -3.57 19.75
CA ALA A 124 20.57 -2.54 20.14
C ALA A 124 20.48 -2.39 21.66
N ARG A 125 20.42 -3.51 22.38
CA ARG A 125 20.45 -3.53 23.85
C ARG A 125 21.73 -2.93 24.40
N LEU A 126 22.90 -3.33 23.88
CA LEU A 126 24.20 -2.81 24.31
C LEU A 126 24.35 -1.30 24.05
N ASN A 127 23.78 -0.81 22.96
CA ASN A 127 23.82 0.60 22.58
C ASN A 127 22.70 1.45 23.21
N ASN A 128 21.82 0.84 24.02
CA ASN A 128 20.63 1.49 24.58
C ASN A 128 19.70 2.07 23.49
N ASP A 129 19.62 1.42 22.33
CA ASP A 129 18.78 1.80 21.20
C ASP A 129 17.34 1.30 21.42
N ILE A 130 16.63 2.02 22.29
CA ILE A 130 15.25 1.71 22.66
C ILE A 130 14.28 1.86 21.49
N ASP A 131 14.55 2.77 20.56
CA ASP A 131 13.69 3.00 19.41
C ASP A 131 13.72 1.81 18.46
N LEU A 132 14.91 1.24 18.18
CA LEU A 132 15.03 0.03 17.38
C LEU A 132 14.30 -1.15 18.02
N LEU A 133 14.55 -1.40 19.32
CA LEU A 133 13.92 -2.49 20.05
C LEU A 133 12.39 -2.34 20.07
N LYS A 134 11.90 -1.12 20.33
CA LYS A 134 10.47 -0.83 20.32
C LYS A 134 9.86 -1.10 18.94
N ASN A 135 10.51 -0.66 17.87
CA ASN A 135 10.02 -0.89 16.51
C ASN A 135 9.96 -2.38 16.17
N GLN A 136 11.00 -3.15 16.50
CA GLN A 136 11.01 -4.60 16.26
C GLN A 136 9.94 -5.33 17.08
N TRP A 137 9.80 -4.98 18.35
CA TRP A 137 8.75 -5.53 19.20
C TRP A 137 7.35 -5.23 18.65
N GLU A 138 7.07 -3.98 18.26
CA GLU A 138 5.81 -3.61 17.63
C GLU A 138 5.56 -4.39 16.32
N ASP A 139 6.59 -4.57 15.49
CA ASP A 139 6.47 -5.31 14.24
C ASP A 139 6.11 -6.78 14.47
N LEU A 140 6.70 -7.41 15.49
CA LEU A 140 6.39 -8.80 15.87
C LEU A 140 4.97 -8.94 16.42
N VAL A 141 4.56 -8.08 17.37
CA VAL A 141 3.21 -8.12 17.97
C VAL A 141 2.14 -7.85 16.93
N LEU A 142 2.36 -6.85 16.07
CA LEU A 142 1.35 -6.38 15.12
C LEU A 142 1.34 -7.19 13.81
N ALA A 143 2.26 -8.14 13.60
CA ALA A 143 2.38 -8.89 12.35
C ALA A 143 1.06 -9.54 11.91
N GLN A 144 0.39 -10.28 12.79
CA GLN A 144 -0.87 -10.95 12.46
C GLN A 144 -2.02 -9.96 12.26
N ILE A 145 -2.04 -8.85 12.99
CA ILE A 145 -3.07 -7.82 12.85
C ILE A 145 -2.91 -7.10 11.51
N ARG A 146 -1.66 -6.80 11.10
CA ARG A 146 -1.36 -6.22 9.79
C ARG A 146 -1.69 -7.20 8.65
N SER A 147 -1.54 -8.52 8.85
CA SER A 147 -2.03 -9.51 7.89
C SER A 147 -3.56 -9.43 7.75
N LEU A 148 -4.29 -9.44 8.87
CA LEU A 148 -5.74 -9.28 8.89
C LEU A 148 -6.19 -7.98 8.21
N GLU A 149 -5.55 -6.86 8.51
CA GLU A 149 -5.79 -5.55 7.88
C GLU A 149 -5.55 -5.61 6.36
N GLY A 150 -4.44 -6.23 5.94
CA GLY A 150 -4.10 -6.44 4.54
C GLY A 150 -5.16 -7.25 3.79
N ILE A 151 -5.69 -8.30 4.40
CA ILE A 151 -6.78 -9.12 3.83
C ILE A 151 -8.07 -8.31 3.69
N ILE A 152 -8.46 -7.56 4.73
CA ILE A 152 -9.65 -6.71 4.69
C ILE A 152 -9.52 -5.66 3.58
N ASN A 153 -8.35 -5.02 3.43
CA ASN A 153 -8.08 -4.06 2.37
C ASN A 153 -8.14 -4.67 0.96
N GLN A 154 -7.62 -5.89 0.78
CA GLN A 154 -7.74 -6.63 -0.48
C GLN A 154 -9.22 -6.92 -0.81
N MET A 155 -9.98 -7.40 0.17
CA MET A 155 -11.41 -7.72 0.00
C MET A 155 -12.24 -6.46 -0.29
N LEU A 156 -11.97 -5.36 0.42
CA LEU A 156 -12.58 -4.05 0.17
C LEU A 156 -12.34 -3.58 -1.27
N SER A 157 -11.12 -3.75 -1.77
CA SER A 157 -10.76 -3.40 -3.15
C SER A 157 -11.55 -4.24 -4.18
N THR A 158 -11.73 -5.54 -3.92
CA THR A 158 -12.53 -6.41 -4.79
C THR A 158 -14.03 -6.11 -4.72
N ALA A 159 -14.57 -5.81 -3.54
CA ALA A 159 -15.97 -5.45 -3.32
C ALA A 159 -16.36 -4.15 -4.06
N SER A 160 -15.45 -3.18 -4.10
CA SER A 160 -15.66 -1.91 -4.81
C SER A 160 -15.69 -2.07 -6.34
N THR A 161 -15.24 -3.21 -6.88
CA THR A 161 -15.28 -3.49 -8.32
C THR A 161 -16.53 -4.24 -8.79
N GLU A 162 -17.43 -4.64 -7.89
CA GLU A 162 -18.73 -5.17 -8.31
C GLU A 162 -19.64 -4.05 -8.85
N PRO A 163 -20.04 -4.09 -10.14
CA PRO A 163 -20.98 -3.11 -10.67
C PRO A 163 -22.36 -3.36 -10.05
N LYS A 164 -22.93 -2.33 -9.41
CA LYS A 164 -24.35 -2.30 -9.01
C LYS A 164 -25.23 -2.67 -10.20
N ALA A 165 -26.09 -3.66 -9.99
CA ALA A 165 -26.90 -4.34 -10.99
C ALA A 165 -27.63 -3.42 -11.99
N GLU A 166 -27.37 -3.63 -13.28
CA GLU A 166 -28.29 -3.31 -14.37
C GLU A 166 -28.97 -4.60 -14.85
N LYS A 167 -30.30 -4.64 -14.73
CA LYS A 167 -31.13 -5.82 -15.01
C LYS A 167 -31.24 -6.10 -16.51
N GLN A 168 -31.04 -7.38 -16.85
CA GLN A 168 -31.44 -8.13 -18.05
C GLN A 168 -30.68 -7.87 -19.37
N LYS A 169 -29.95 -8.88 -19.88
CA LYS A 169 -30.50 -10.00 -20.69
C LYS A 169 -29.41 -11.04 -21.04
N THR A 170 -29.75 -12.30 -20.74
CA THR A 170 -29.42 -13.54 -21.48
C THR A 170 -27.96 -13.85 -21.84
N SER A 171 -27.41 -14.83 -21.10
CA SER A 171 -26.54 -15.93 -21.55
C SER A 171 -25.42 -15.65 -22.57
N ARG A 172 -24.15 -15.66 -22.12
CA ARG A 172 -23.02 -16.29 -22.85
C ARG A 172 -21.74 -16.33 -21.99
N PRO A 173 -20.89 -17.37 -22.14
CA PRO A 173 -19.83 -17.68 -21.19
C PRO A 173 -18.58 -16.81 -21.39
N GLU A 174 -17.76 -16.81 -20.34
CA GLU A 174 -16.43 -16.21 -20.21
C GLU A 174 -15.63 -16.26 -21.52
N LYS A 175 -15.11 -15.10 -21.94
CA LYS A 175 -14.09 -15.04 -22.99
C LYS A 175 -12.74 -14.72 -22.35
N GLN A 176 -11.85 -15.68 -22.54
CA GLN A 176 -10.39 -15.58 -22.48
C GLN A 176 -9.86 -14.35 -23.24
N PRO A 177 -8.60 -13.93 -23.03
CA PRO A 177 -8.01 -12.79 -23.73
C PRO A 177 -8.13 -12.99 -25.25
N ILE A 178 -8.96 -12.17 -25.91
CA ILE A 178 -9.11 -12.20 -27.36
C ILE A 178 -8.04 -11.27 -27.90
N ASP A 179 -7.05 -11.81 -28.60
CA ASP A 179 -6.17 -11.01 -29.44
C ASP A 179 -7.04 -10.08 -30.31
N PRO A 180 -6.83 -8.75 -30.26
CA PRO A 180 -7.73 -7.79 -30.89
C PRO A 180 -7.89 -8.12 -32.38
N PRO A 181 -9.13 -8.17 -32.90
CA PRO A 181 -9.38 -8.59 -34.27
C PRO A 181 -8.67 -7.68 -35.27
N GLU A 182 -8.07 -8.27 -36.30
CA GLU A 182 -7.28 -7.58 -37.33
C GLU A 182 -8.05 -6.40 -38.00
N VAL A 183 -9.37 -6.52 -38.06
CA VAL A 183 -10.28 -5.48 -38.56
C VAL A 183 -11.37 -5.17 -37.53
N PHE A 184 -11.52 -3.89 -37.18
CA PHE A 184 -12.48 -3.45 -36.16
C PHE A 184 -13.24 -2.18 -36.54
N GLY A 185 -14.32 -1.89 -35.80
CA GLY A 185 -15.18 -0.73 -36.00
C GLY A 185 -14.76 0.49 -35.15
N VAL A 186 -15.53 1.59 -35.27
CA VAL A 186 -15.23 2.86 -34.59
C VAL A 186 -15.13 2.73 -33.06
N ASP A 187 -15.94 1.88 -32.44
CA ASP A 187 -15.94 1.71 -30.97
C ASP A 187 -14.61 1.17 -30.46
N MET A 188 -14.10 0.11 -31.10
CA MET A 188 -12.79 -0.46 -30.80
C MET A 188 -11.65 0.51 -31.16
N CYS A 189 -11.81 1.32 -32.20
CA CYS A 189 -10.83 2.35 -32.55
C CYS A 189 -10.70 3.42 -31.45
N CYS A 190 -11.80 3.74 -30.77
CA CYS A 190 -11.79 4.63 -29.60
C CYS A 190 -11.06 4.01 -28.42
N GLU A 191 -11.23 2.71 -28.19
CA GLU A 191 -10.53 1.98 -27.13
C GLU A 191 -9.03 1.88 -27.41
N ILE A 192 -8.63 1.59 -28.66
CA ILE A 192 -7.22 1.43 -29.04
C ILE A 192 -6.46 2.77 -29.05
N THR A 193 -7.10 3.85 -29.53
CA THR A 193 -6.43 5.15 -29.64
C THR A 193 -6.67 6.08 -28.44
N GLY A 194 -7.61 5.75 -27.56
CA GLY A 194 -8.01 6.59 -26.41
C GLY A 194 -8.81 7.85 -26.77
N TYR A 195 -9.11 8.09 -28.05
CA TYR A 195 -9.86 9.26 -28.49
C TYR A 195 -11.38 9.05 -28.39
N LYS A 196 -12.10 10.13 -28.06
CA LYS A 196 -13.58 10.15 -28.09
C LYS A 196 -14.09 9.94 -29.52
N LYS A 197 -15.23 9.24 -29.68
CA LYS A 197 -15.87 8.98 -31.00
C LYS A 197 -15.94 10.22 -31.90
N ASN A 198 -16.31 11.38 -31.35
CA ASN A 198 -16.40 12.63 -32.11
C ASN A 198 -15.05 13.07 -32.72
N THR A 199 -13.94 12.84 -32.00
CA THR A 199 -12.59 13.12 -32.49
C THR A 199 -12.19 12.14 -33.58
N ILE A 200 -12.52 10.85 -33.41
CA ILE A 200 -12.25 9.83 -34.45
C ILE A 200 -13.01 10.13 -35.73
N TYR A 201 -14.28 10.52 -35.66
CA TYR A 201 -15.04 10.91 -36.86
C TYR A 201 -14.48 12.16 -37.55
N LYS A 202 -13.92 13.12 -36.80
CA LYS A 202 -13.20 14.27 -37.39
C LYS A 202 -11.95 13.81 -38.13
N LEU A 203 -11.13 12.96 -37.50
CA LEU A 203 -9.92 12.40 -38.11
C LEU A 203 -10.24 11.57 -39.35
N ILE A 204 -11.36 10.84 -39.37
CA ILE A 204 -11.84 10.13 -40.57
C ILE A 204 -12.20 11.13 -41.67
N HIS A 205 -12.95 12.18 -41.33
CA HIS A 205 -13.40 13.18 -42.30
C HIS A 205 -12.24 13.97 -42.91
N GLU A 206 -11.22 14.27 -42.10
CA GLU A 206 -9.99 14.96 -42.52
C GLU A 206 -8.98 14.02 -43.19
N ASN A 207 -9.30 12.72 -43.34
CA ASN A 207 -8.44 11.65 -43.85
C ASN A 207 -7.11 11.51 -43.10
N GLU A 208 -7.06 11.94 -41.85
CA GLU A 208 -5.86 11.87 -41.03
C GLU A 208 -5.64 10.49 -40.43
N ILE A 209 -6.70 9.71 -40.21
CA ILE A 209 -6.63 8.34 -39.67
C ILE A 209 -6.90 7.30 -40.77
N PRO A 210 -6.07 6.25 -40.89
CA PRO A 210 -6.28 5.18 -41.88
C PRO A 210 -7.59 4.45 -41.61
N CYS A 211 -8.53 4.50 -42.57
CA CYS A 211 -9.79 3.77 -42.48
C CYS A 211 -10.22 3.30 -43.87
N PHE A 212 -11.04 2.25 -43.93
CA PHE A 212 -11.58 1.73 -45.17
C PHE A 212 -13.07 1.39 -45.03
N ARG A 213 -13.76 1.33 -46.17
CA ARG A 213 -15.18 0.97 -46.25
C ARG A 213 -15.31 -0.30 -47.09
N PRO A 214 -15.64 -1.45 -46.50
CA PRO A 214 -15.78 -2.68 -47.27
C PRO A 214 -17.06 -2.67 -48.13
N GLY A 215 -16.89 -2.84 -49.44
CA GLY A 215 -17.96 -3.10 -50.42
C GLY A 215 -18.50 -1.87 -51.17
N ASN A 216 -19.08 -2.10 -52.35
CA ASN A 216 -19.56 -1.09 -53.32
C ASN A 216 -20.63 -0.12 -52.79
N ASN A 217 -21.17 -0.32 -51.58
CA ASN A 217 -22.14 0.57 -50.90
C ASN A 217 -21.84 0.74 -49.38
N GLY A 218 -20.57 0.77 -49.00
CA GLY A 218 -20.12 0.76 -47.60
C GLY A 218 -20.57 1.96 -46.76
N ARG A 219 -21.65 1.78 -45.97
CA ARG A 219 -22.10 2.74 -44.94
C ARG A 219 -21.29 2.68 -43.64
N LYS A 220 -20.52 1.61 -43.43
CA LYS A 220 -19.78 1.35 -42.18
C LYS A 220 -18.29 1.55 -42.37
N VAL A 221 -17.68 2.35 -41.49
CA VAL A 221 -16.23 2.59 -41.46
C VAL A 221 -15.58 1.50 -40.63
N MET A 222 -14.53 0.91 -41.19
CA MET A 222 -13.72 -0.14 -40.56
C MET A 222 -12.24 0.28 -40.57
N PHE A 223 -11.48 -0.28 -39.64
CA PHE A 223 -10.07 0.01 -39.40
C PHE A 223 -9.28 -1.29 -39.39
N ARG A 224 -8.03 -1.23 -39.87
CA ARG A 224 -7.06 -2.31 -39.71
C ARG A 224 -6.15 -1.99 -38.52
N LEU A 225 -5.92 -2.97 -37.67
CA LEU A 225 -5.10 -2.83 -36.46
C LEU A 225 -3.68 -2.37 -36.77
N GLU A 226 -3.04 -3.01 -37.75
CA GLU A 226 -1.68 -2.70 -38.17
C GLU A 226 -1.55 -1.24 -38.66
N GLU A 227 -2.49 -0.76 -39.46
CA GLU A 227 -2.47 0.61 -39.99
C GLU A 227 -2.67 1.66 -38.90
N ILE A 228 -3.51 1.37 -37.90
CA ILE A 228 -3.72 2.25 -36.74
C ILE A 228 -2.47 2.31 -35.86
N TYR A 229 -1.81 1.18 -35.60
CA TYR A 229 -0.55 1.17 -34.83
C TYR A 229 0.57 1.90 -35.57
N GLN A 230 0.73 1.67 -36.87
CA GLN A 230 1.71 2.40 -37.69
C GLN A 230 1.42 3.90 -37.71
N TRP A 231 0.15 4.29 -37.80
CA TRP A 231 -0.26 5.68 -37.72
C TRP A 231 0.04 6.31 -36.36
N MET A 232 -0.28 5.64 -35.24
CA MET A 232 0.05 6.13 -33.89
C MET A 232 1.57 6.26 -33.70
N THR A 233 2.35 5.32 -34.24
CA THR A 233 3.81 5.32 -34.13
C THR A 233 4.44 6.41 -35.00
N LYS A 234 3.86 6.71 -36.17
CA LYS A 234 4.30 7.78 -37.07
C LYS A 234 3.93 9.18 -36.56
N ARG A 235 2.89 9.28 -35.71
CA ARG A 235 2.49 10.51 -35.00
C ARG A 235 3.20 10.73 -33.67
N LYS A 236 4.12 9.85 -33.27
CA LYS A 236 5.02 10.12 -32.15
C LYS A 236 5.72 11.45 -32.46
N GLN A 237 5.40 12.49 -31.69
CA GLN A 237 6.20 13.71 -31.69
C GLN A 237 7.65 13.28 -31.48
N GLU A 238 8.56 13.74 -32.36
CA GLU A 238 10.00 13.65 -32.16
C GLU A 238 10.24 13.93 -30.68
N SER A 239 10.85 12.99 -29.96
CA SER A 239 11.07 13.24 -28.53
C SER A 239 11.92 14.50 -28.42
N ASN A 240 11.74 15.30 -27.37
CA ASN A 240 12.58 16.50 -27.15
C ASN A 240 14.08 16.19 -27.33
N GLN A 241 14.49 14.95 -27.08
CA GLN A 241 15.84 14.43 -27.33
C GLN A 241 16.25 14.45 -28.81
N GLU A 242 15.39 14.00 -29.73
CA GLU A 242 15.69 13.94 -31.18
C GLU A 242 15.76 15.36 -31.77
N TYR A 243 14.91 16.28 -31.29
CA TYR A 243 14.96 17.69 -31.67
C TYR A 243 16.23 18.39 -31.18
N ILE A 244 16.66 18.10 -29.94
CA ILE A 244 17.91 18.60 -29.36
C ILE A 244 19.10 18.07 -30.18
N GLU A 245 19.15 16.79 -30.52
CA GLU A 245 20.24 16.21 -31.31
C GLU A 245 20.32 16.78 -32.74
N ILE A 246 19.18 17.06 -33.37
CA ILE A 246 19.12 17.71 -34.69
C ILE A 246 19.62 19.16 -34.62
N MET A 247 19.26 19.89 -33.55
CA MET A 247 19.71 21.26 -33.35
C MET A 247 21.18 21.35 -32.95
N ASP A 248 21.69 20.43 -32.13
CA ASP A 248 23.12 20.34 -31.79
C ASP A 248 23.97 20.00 -33.01
N LYS A 249 23.53 19.07 -33.87
CA LYS A 249 24.21 18.80 -35.16
C LYS A 249 24.24 20.03 -36.06
N ARG A 250 23.17 20.84 -36.08
CA ARG A 250 23.12 22.10 -36.85
C ARG A 250 24.03 23.19 -36.25
N LEU A 251 24.19 23.26 -34.94
CA LEU A 251 25.08 24.20 -34.26
C LEU A 251 26.56 23.82 -34.44
N LEU A 252 26.89 22.52 -34.34
CA LEU A 252 28.22 21.98 -34.58
C LEU A 252 28.69 22.21 -36.02
N ALA A 253 27.79 22.04 -37.00
CA ALA A 253 28.09 22.32 -38.41
C ALA A 253 28.36 23.81 -38.71
N ARG A 254 27.83 24.73 -37.89
CA ARG A 254 28.13 26.18 -38.00
C ARG A 254 29.42 26.59 -37.30
N LYS A 255 29.89 25.80 -36.33
CA LYS A 255 31.11 26.09 -35.55
C LYS A 255 32.40 25.60 -36.23
N ASN A 256 32.28 24.69 -37.19
CA ASN A 256 33.38 24.14 -38.00
C ASN A 256 33.55 24.84 -39.37
N LYS A 257 33.11 26.09 -39.48
CA LYS A 257 33.27 26.97 -40.64
C LYS A 257 33.82 28.30 -40.19
#